data_AF-A0A3D9RS29-F1
#
_entry.id   AF-A0A3D9RS29-F1
#
_cell.length_a   1.000
_cell.length_b   1.000
_cell.length_c   1.000
_cell.angle_alpha   90.00
_cell.angle_beta   90.00
_cell.angle_gamma   90.00
#
_symmetry.space_group_name_H-M   'P 1'
#
loop_
_entity.id
_entity.type
_entity.pdbx_description
1 polymer ?
#
loop_
_entity_poly.entity_id
_entity_poly.type
_entity_poly.pdbx_seq_one_letter_code
_entity_poly.pdbx_strand_id
1 'polypeptide(L)'
;MKNLKLIGFLMILASSLMFIQCTSDPIAGPQGLAGADGIDGIDGVNGVDGVDGVDSTASCVACHSDSHRDPIEASYKLSLHAMDPLHTDRGTGDQINTSDYTNRQSCAQCHTSEGYIDYVSGFPIASGDGYPDDLAYAYGKQTISCNTCHNSHSSFDFDTDGQDFALRNFDPVTLIIDGVTTIDMGTSNNCATCHQPRQVDFPAGIEDVTITSSRYGPHHGPQSTVVEGIFGANIAGSVGYPGVGTSTHRTGASCVSCHMGETTDGTDGLHSWHPTENTCLNCHVNGAPTEVSGYAEDFQTLHDLLVAAGSLTESGSTVPGTFSAAVGQATWNYKTLEEDKSNGIHNPGYAKALLKNSIEALQ
;
A
#
# COMPACT_ATOMS: atom_id res chain seq x y z
N MET A 1 26.61 -12.14 41.82
CA MET A 1 26.06 -12.57 40.50
C MET A 1 24.56 -12.88 40.51
N LYS A 2 24.00 -13.62 41.49
CA LYS A 2 22.53 -13.87 41.56
C LYS A 2 21.70 -12.59 41.78
N ASN A 3 22.17 -11.67 42.62
CA ASN A 3 21.42 -10.44 42.95
C ASN A 3 21.38 -9.42 41.79
N LEU A 4 22.42 -9.35 40.95
CA LEU A 4 22.38 -8.49 39.75
C LEU A 4 21.40 -9.01 38.69
N LYS A 5 21.25 -10.34 38.54
CA LYS A 5 20.25 -10.94 37.65
C LYS A 5 18.82 -10.69 38.14
N LEU A 6 18.61 -10.71 39.46
CA LEU A 6 17.31 -10.38 40.05
C LEU A 6 16.97 -8.90 39.88
N ILE A 7 17.93 -7.99 40.09
CA ILE A 7 17.71 -6.55 39.88
C ILE A 7 17.45 -6.26 38.39
N GLY A 8 18.18 -6.88 37.47
CA GLY A 8 17.92 -6.75 36.03
C GLY A 8 16.55 -7.27 35.62
N PHE A 9 16.12 -8.43 36.16
CA PHE A 9 14.79 -8.97 35.93
C PHE A 9 13.69 -8.06 36.51
N LEU A 10 13.88 -7.53 37.73
CA LEU A 10 12.94 -6.59 38.34
C LEU A 10 12.87 -5.26 37.61
N MET A 11 13.96 -4.77 37.02
CA MET A 11 13.94 -3.58 36.17
C MET A 11 13.19 -3.83 34.85
N ILE A 12 13.42 -4.96 34.18
CA ILE A 12 12.65 -5.34 32.98
C ILE A 12 11.16 -5.48 33.32
N LEU A 13 10.83 -6.12 34.44
CA LEU A 13 9.46 -6.30 34.89
C LEU A 13 8.80 -4.96 35.28
N ALA A 14 9.52 -4.09 36.00
CA ALA A 14 9.03 -2.75 36.35
C ALA A 14 8.86 -1.87 35.11
N SER A 15 9.79 -1.89 34.15
CA SER A 15 9.65 -1.20 32.87
C SER A 15 8.46 -1.75 32.08
N SER A 16 8.24 -3.07 32.05
CA SER A 16 7.09 -3.67 31.37
C SER A 16 5.75 -3.27 31.99
N LEU A 17 5.69 -3.08 33.32
CA LEU A 17 4.49 -2.61 34.02
C LEU A 17 4.18 -1.14 33.74
N MET A 18 5.18 -0.31 33.41
CA MET A 18 4.96 1.09 33.00
C MET A 18 4.31 1.22 31.62
N PHE A 19 4.47 0.23 30.73
CA PHE A 19 3.85 0.24 29.41
C PHE A 19 2.41 -0.33 29.38
N ILE A 20 1.96 -1.03 30.43
CA ILE A 20 0.58 -1.56 30.53
C ILE A 20 -0.46 -0.42 30.55
N GLN A 21 -0.08 0.73 31.08
CA GLN A 21 -0.95 1.92 31.15
C GLN A 21 -1.19 2.56 29.77
N CYS A 22 -0.42 2.17 28.75
CA CYS A 22 -0.54 2.69 27.39
C CYS A 22 -1.43 1.83 26.49
N THR A 23 -1.83 0.62 26.90
CA THR A 23 -2.65 -0.28 26.08
C THR A 23 -4.12 -0.35 26.51
N SER A 24 -4.41 -0.11 27.79
CA SER A 24 -5.80 -0.02 28.26
C SER A 24 -6.40 1.33 27.87
N ASP A 25 -7.69 1.35 27.52
CA ASP A 25 -8.49 2.59 27.48
C ASP A 25 -8.21 3.44 28.73
N PRO A 26 -8.20 4.78 28.63
CA PRO A 26 -7.86 5.63 29.74
C PRO A 26 -8.82 5.37 30.90
N ILE A 27 -8.32 4.68 31.93
CA ILE A 27 -8.97 4.67 33.24
C ILE A 27 -8.71 6.07 33.78
N ALA A 28 -9.76 6.83 34.09
CA ALA A 28 -9.61 8.15 34.69
C ALA A 28 -8.58 8.08 35.83
N GLY A 29 -7.43 8.74 35.63
CA GLY A 29 -6.38 8.77 36.62
C GLY A 29 -6.92 9.34 37.94
N PRO A 30 -6.30 9.01 39.09
CA PRO A 30 -6.59 9.78 40.29
C PRO A 30 -6.37 11.27 39.98
N GLN A 31 -7.34 12.10 40.34
CA GLN A 31 -7.26 13.55 40.12
C GLN A 31 -5.89 14.05 40.59
N GLY A 32 -5.22 14.85 39.74
CA GLY A 32 -3.93 15.44 40.07
C GLY A 32 -3.97 16.14 41.42
N LEU A 33 -2.80 16.25 42.08
CA LEU A 33 -2.70 17.04 43.30
C LEU A 33 -3.30 18.42 43.04
N ALA A 34 -4.28 18.82 43.85
CA ALA A 34 -4.84 20.16 43.78
C ALA A 34 -3.69 21.18 43.75
N GLY A 35 -3.79 22.18 42.87
CA GLY A 35 -2.83 23.26 42.82
C GLY A 35 -2.63 23.84 44.22
N ALA A 36 -1.40 24.25 44.55
CA ALA A 36 -1.16 24.95 45.81
C ALA A 36 -2.14 26.12 45.91
N ASP A 37 -2.86 26.20 47.04
CA ASP A 37 -3.77 27.30 47.31
C ASP A 37 -3.06 28.62 46.99
N GLY A 38 -3.71 29.49 46.22
CA GLY A 38 -3.20 30.84 46.02
C GLY A 38 -2.96 31.51 47.37
N ILE A 39 -1.95 32.36 47.47
CA ILE A 39 -1.73 33.18 48.67
C ILE A 39 -3.06 33.88 48.99
N ASP A 40 -3.56 33.71 50.23
CA ASP A 40 -4.85 34.27 50.66
C ASP A 40 -5.02 35.69 50.14
N GLY A 41 -5.91 35.84 49.15
CA GLY A 41 -6.34 37.13 48.67
C GLY A 41 -7.12 37.83 49.77
N ILE A 42 -7.00 39.16 49.83
CA ILE A 42 -7.93 40.01 50.59
C ILE A 42 -9.36 39.51 50.31
N ASP A 43 -10.12 39.20 51.37
CA ASP A 43 -11.47 38.62 51.34
C ASP A 43 -12.28 39.00 50.08
N GLY A 44 -12.62 38.02 49.23
CA GLY A 44 -13.72 38.14 48.28
C GLY A 44 -13.52 37.67 46.83
N VAL A 45 -12.32 37.24 46.42
CA VAL A 45 -12.13 36.63 45.08
C VAL A 45 -11.15 35.46 45.19
N ASN A 46 -11.64 34.22 45.05
CA ASN A 46 -10.75 33.06 44.89
C ASN A 46 -9.83 33.30 43.70
N GLY A 47 -8.55 32.94 43.83
CA GLY A 47 -7.64 32.91 42.68
C GLY A 47 -8.20 32.03 41.57
N VAL A 48 -7.90 32.36 40.32
CA VAL A 48 -8.19 31.47 39.19
C VAL A 48 -7.29 30.24 39.34
N ASP A 49 -7.87 29.05 39.30
CA ASP A 49 -7.09 27.81 39.27
C ASP A 49 -6.03 27.88 38.17
N GLY A 50 -4.84 27.33 38.44
CA GLY A 50 -3.84 27.13 37.40
C GLY A 50 -4.41 26.23 36.30
N VAL A 51 -4.02 26.46 35.05
CA VAL A 51 -4.38 25.55 33.95
C VAL A 51 -3.73 24.19 34.24
N ASP A 52 -4.54 23.13 34.28
CA ASP A 52 -4.03 21.76 34.39
C ASP A 52 -2.94 21.53 33.33
N GLY A 53 -1.85 20.88 33.71
CA GLY A 53 -0.83 20.48 32.75
C GLY A 53 -1.42 19.56 31.69
N VAL A 54 -1.03 19.74 30.42
CA VAL A 54 -1.44 18.83 29.34
C VAL A 54 -0.96 17.42 29.69
N ASP A 55 -1.88 16.47 29.78
CA ASP A 55 -1.54 15.07 30.01
C ASP A 55 -0.73 14.54 28.82
N SER A 56 0.59 14.42 29.00
CA SER A 56 1.51 13.95 27.96
C SER A 56 1.25 12.50 27.53
N THR A 57 0.40 11.75 28.24
CA THR A 57 0.02 10.38 27.88
C THR A 57 -1.25 10.31 27.04
N ALA A 58 -2.08 11.36 27.02
CA ALA A 58 -3.32 11.39 26.27
C ALA A 58 -3.09 11.30 24.75
N SER A 59 -2.00 11.89 24.25
CA SER A 59 -1.60 11.79 22.84
C SER A 59 -1.23 10.35 22.46
N CYS A 60 -0.55 9.61 23.34
CA CYS A 60 -0.21 8.21 23.12
C CYS A 60 -1.45 7.31 23.15
N VAL A 61 -2.32 7.51 24.14
CA VAL A 61 -3.53 6.70 24.32
C VAL A 61 -4.53 6.88 23.18
N ALA A 62 -4.54 8.04 22.52
CA ALA A 62 -5.38 8.27 21.34
C ALA A 62 -5.15 7.26 20.19
N CYS A 63 -3.94 6.68 20.11
CA CYS A 63 -3.59 5.68 19.10
C CYS A 63 -3.35 4.28 19.68
N HIS A 64 -2.96 4.16 20.96
CA HIS A 64 -2.59 2.89 21.56
C HIS A 64 -3.70 2.23 22.40
N SER A 65 -4.86 2.88 22.56
CA SER A 65 -6.00 2.29 23.27
C SER A 65 -6.61 1.10 22.53
N ASP A 66 -7.21 0.18 23.29
CA ASP A 66 -7.99 -0.93 22.74
C ASP A 66 -9.15 -0.41 21.86
N SER A 67 -9.84 0.66 22.30
CA SER A 67 -10.90 1.29 21.50
C SER A 67 -10.44 1.83 20.14
N HIS A 68 -9.17 2.22 20.00
CA HIS A 68 -8.58 2.61 18.73
C HIS A 68 -8.13 1.39 17.90
N ARG A 69 -7.52 0.40 18.55
CA ARG A 69 -6.86 -0.74 17.89
C ARG A 69 -7.79 -1.88 17.51
N ASP A 70 -8.84 -2.14 18.28
CA ASP A 70 -9.76 -3.24 18.03
C ASP A 70 -10.44 -3.15 16.65
N PRO A 71 -10.96 -1.99 16.19
CA PRO A 71 -11.50 -1.85 14.83
C PRO A 71 -10.43 -2.04 13.74
N ILE A 72 -9.19 -1.64 13.99
CA ILE A 72 -8.06 -1.84 13.09
C ILE A 72 -7.76 -3.35 12.95
N GLU A 73 -7.63 -4.07 14.06
CA GLU A 73 -7.37 -5.51 14.05
C GLU A 73 -8.53 -6.32 13.47
N ALA A 74 -9.78 -5.88 13.67
CA ALA A 74 -10.95 -6.48 13.07
C ALA A 74 -10.97 -6.30 11.54
N SER A 75 -10.79 -5.07 11.05
CA SER A 75 -10.76 -4.77 9.61
C SER A 75 -9.57 -5.43 8.91
N TYR A 76 -8.41 -5.51 9.57
CA TYR A 76 -7.23 -6.19 9.03
C TYR A 76 -7.52 -7.63 8.60
N LYS A 77 -8.30 -8.38 9.38
CA LYS A 77 -8.65 -9.78 9.10
C LYS A 77 -9.45 -9.95 7.80
N LEU A 78 -10.04 -8.89 7.27
CA LEU A 78 -10.75 -8.89 5.98
C LEU A 78 -9.83 -8.67 4.79
N SER A 79 -8.62 -8.16 5.01
CA SER A 79 -7.67 -7.89 3.94
C SER A 79 -7.11 -9.17 3.34
N LEU A 80 -6.77 -9.13 2.04
CA LEU A 80 -6.04 -10.21 1.40
C LEU A 80 -4.64 -10.44 2.01
N HIS A 81 -4.05 -9.42 2.62
CA HIS A 81 -2.78 -9.53 3.35
C HIS A 81 -2.91 -10.46 4.57
N ALA A 82 -4.01 -10.35 5.32
CA ALA A 82 -4.28 -11.22 6.46
C ALA A 82 -4.79 -12.61 6.04
N MET A 83 -5.62 -12.65 4.99
CA MET A 83 -6.26 -13.89 4.53
C MET A 83 -5.25 -14.89 3.94
N ASP A 84 -4.15 -14.40 3.36
CA ASP A 84 -3.07 -15.22 2.79
C ASP A 84 -3.61 -16.35 1.88
N PRO A 85 -4.31 -15.98 0.79
CA PRO A 85 -5.15 -16.92 0.05
C PRO A 85 -4.36 -18.09 -0.54
N LEU A 86 -5.04 -19.22 -0.76
CA LEU A 86 -4.42 -20.43 -1.27
C LEU A 86 -4.07 -20.32 -2.77
N HIS A 87 -2.89 -20.81 -3.12
CA HIS A 87 -2.40 -21.05 -4.47
C HIS A 87 -2.13 -22.54 -4.68
N THR A 88 -2.40 -23.01 -5.89
CA THR A 88 -1.94 -24.33 -6.34
C THR A 88 -0.47 -24.21 -6.75
N ASP A 89 0.42 -24.91 -6.04
CA ASP A 89 1.79 -25.03 -6.49
C ASP A 89 1.86 -25.85 -7.79
N ARG A 90 2.62 -25.35 -8.76
CA ARG A 90 2.70 -25.96 -10.09
C ARG A 90 3.61 -27.18 -10.12
N GLY A 91 4.55 -27.29 -9.18
CA GLY A 91 5.49 -28.40 -9.09
C GLY A 91 4.89 -29.59 -8.38
N THR A 92 4.25 -29.35 -7.23
CA THR A 92 3.71 -30.43 -6.38
C THR A 92 2.22 -30.65 -6.54
N GLY A 93 1.45 -29.63 -6.96
CA GLY A 93 -0.01 -29.66 -6.99
C GLY A 93 -0.67 -29.34 -5.64
N ASP A 94 0.12 -29.00 -4.61
CA ASP A 94 -0.39 -28.71 -3.28
C ASP A 94 -1.11 -27.36 -3.23
N GLN A 95 -2.10 -27.25 -2.33
CA GLN A 95 -2.72 -25.99 -1.98
C GLN A 95 -1.95 -25.38 -0.81
N ILE A 96 -1.20 -24.32 -1.09
CA ILE A 96 -0.37 -23.61 -0.09
C ILE A 96 -0.74 -22.13 -0.06
N ASN A 97 -0.47 -21.47 1.06
CA ASN A 97 -0.74 -20.05 1.20
C ASN A 97 0.09 -19.21 0.22
N THR A 98 -0.38 -17.99 -0.08
CA THR A 98 0.32 -17.06 -0.99
C THR A 98 1.73 -16.79 -0.50
N SER A 99 1.88 -16.54 0.80
CA SER A 99 3.18 -16.26 1.41
C SER A 99 4.15 -17.42 1.18
N ASP A 100 3.75 -18.67 1.38
CA ASP A 100 4.60 -19.84 1.13
C ASP A 100 4.86 -20.08 -0.37
N TYR A 101 3.87 -19.88 -1.24
CA TYR A 101 4.03 -20.02 -2.70
C TYR A 101 5.04 -19.02 -3.29
N THR A 102 5.07 -17.83 -2.73
CA THR A 102 5.89 -16.70 -3.17
C THR A 102 7.18 -16.55 -2.37
N ASN A 103 7.43 -17.41 -1.38
CA ASN A 103 8.62 -17.41 -0.53
C ASN A 103 9.85 -17.96 -1.28
N ARG A 104 10.22 -17.26 -2.35
CA ARG A 104 11.33 -17.55 -3.25
C ARG A 104 11.76 -16.28 -3.98
N GLN A 105 13.07 -16.18 -4.23
CA GLN A 105 13.65 -15.11 -5.05
C GLN A 105 13.13 -13.71 -4.68
N SER A 106 12.97 -12.83 -5.68
CA SER A 106 12.45 -11.47 -5.51
C SER A 106 10.95 -11.41 -5.15
N CYS A 107 10.22 -12.52 -5.19
CA CYS A 107 8.81 -12.54 -4.80
C CYS A 107 8.65 -12.35 -3.29
N ALA A 108 9.59 -12.90 -2.51
CA ALA A 108 9.57 -12.82 -1.05
C ALA A 108 9.64 -11.37 -0.53
N GLN A 109 10.27 -10.48 -1.31
CA GLN A 109 10.36 -9.04 -1.02
C GLN A 109 9.01 -8.39 -0.70
N CYS A 110 7.94 -8.78 -1.38
CA CYS A 110 6.62 -8.15 -1.22
C CYS A 110 5.60 -9.09 -0.59
N HIS A 111 5.82 -10.41 -0.64
CA HIS A 111 4.83 -11.40 -0.25
C HIS A 111 5.20 -12.21 0.99
N THR A 112 6.36 -11.96 1.61
CA THR A 112 6.69 -12.47 2.94
C THR A 112 6.96 -11.32 3.91
N SER A 113 6.48 -11.44 5.15
CA SER A 113 6.68 -10.41 6.17
C SER A 113 8.17 -10.12 6.41
N GLU A 114 8.98 -11.16 6.61
CA GLU A 114 10.43 -10.98 6.83
C GLU A 114 11.14 -10.50 5.55
N GLY A 115 10.70 -10.94 4.37
CA GLY A 115 11.27 -10.49 3.11
C GLY A 115 11.06 -9.00 2.88
N TYR A 116 9.87 -8.48 3.19
CA TYR A 116 9.62 -7.05 3.17
C TYR A 116 10.49 -6.30 4.18
N ILE A 117 10.59 -6.80 5.42
CA ILE A 117 11.41 -6.19 6.47
C ILE A 117 12.87 -6.11 6.05
N ASP A 118 13.44 -7.19 5.52
CA ASP A 118 14.81 -7.22 5.02
C ASP A 118 14.99 -6.22 3.88
N TYR A 119 14.05 -6.19 2.92
CA TYR A 119 14.12 -5.29 1.77
C TYR A 119 14.17 -3.82 2.17
N VAL A 120 13.20 -3.35 2.97
CA VAL A 120 13.13 -1.94 3.36
C VAL A 120 14.24 -1.55 4.34
N SER A 121 14.84 -2.53 5.02
CA SER A 121 16.03 -2.32 5.86
C SER A 121 17.34 -2.32 5.06
N GLY A 122 17.29 -2.51 3.73
CA GLY A 122 18.47 -2.60 2.87
C GLY A 122 19.26 -3.90 3.04
N PHE A 123 18.68 -4.92 3.65
CA PHE A 123 19.27 -6.25 3.74
C PHE A 123 18.98 -7.07 2.47
N PRO A 124 19.91 -7.95 2.05
CA PRO A 124 19.64 -8.88 0.97
C PRO A 124 18.47 -9.80 1.33
N ILE A 125 17.55 -9.99 0.39
CA ILE A 125 16.50 -11.01 0.53
C ILE A 125 17.15 -12.39 0.61
N ALA A 126 16.73 -13.19 1.59
CA ALA A 126 17.20 -14.56 1.73
C ALA A 126 17.00 -15.37 0.43
N SER A 127 17.97 -16.22 0.11
CA SER A 127 17.89 -17.11 -1.05
C SER A 127 16.99 -18.29 -0.74
N GLY A 128 16.16 -18.68 -1.72
CA GLY A 128 15.40 -19.92 -1.70
C GLY A 128 14.76 -20.17 -3.06
N ASP A 129 14.79 -21.43 -3.51
CA ASP A 129 14.17 -21.90 -4.76
C ASP A 129 12.65 -22.08 -4.65
N GLY A 130 12.11 -22.11 -3.43
CA GLY A 130 10.69 -22.12 -3.09
C GLY A 130 10.19 -23.40 -2.44
N TYR A 131 8.87 -23.47 -2.28
CA TYR A 131 8.18 -24.62 -1.72
C TYR A 131 8.42 -25.90 -2.55
N PRO A 132 8.52 -27.10 -1.92
CA PRO A 132 8.47 -27.34 -0.47
C PRO A 132 9.82 -27.29 0.24
N ASP A 133 10.92 -27.42 -0.50
CA ASP A 133 12.19 -27.86 0.06
C ASP A 133 13.19 -26.73 0.38
N ASP A 134 13.03 -25.54 -0.22
CA ASP A 134 14.02 -24.46 -0.11
C ASP A 134 13.35 -23.07 -0.07
N LEU A 135 12.63 -22.80 1.02
CA LEU A 135 11.98 -21.52 1.24
C LEU A 135 12.98 -20.46 1.71
N ALA A 136 12.88 -19.24 1.19
CA ALA A 136 13.75 -18.13 1.60
C ALA A 136 13.61 -17.79 3.10
N TYR A 137 12.37 -17.87 3.61
CA TYR A 137 12.03 -17.63 5.02
C TYR A 137 11.25 -18.80 5.62
N ALA A 138 11.17 -18.88 6.95
CA ALA A 138 10.55 -20.01 7.65
C ALA A 138 9.05 -20.19 7.29
N TYR A 139 8.70 -21.41 6.86
CA TYR A 139 7.35 -21.83 6.45
C TYR A 139 6.25 -21.48 7.47
N GLY A 140 5.09 -21.07 6.97
CA GLY A 140 3.88 -20.83 7.78
C GLY A 140 3.97 -19.65 8.75
N LYS A 141 5.00 -18.80 8.62
CA LYS A 141 5.22 -17.59 9.45
C LYS A 141 5.31 -16.31 8.63
N GLN A 142 5.05 -16.38 7.33
CA GLN A 142 5.40 -15.33 6.38
C GLN A 142 4.23 -14.48 5.90
N THR A 143 3.01 -14.79 6.33
CA THR A 143 1.84 -13.95 6.10
C THR A 143 2.17 -12.51 6.48
N ILE A 144 1.78 -11.55 5.64
CA ILE A 144 1.87 -10.13 5.96
C ILE A 144 1.16 -9.91 7.30
N SER A 145 1.68 -9.02 8.13
CA SER A 145 1.18 -8.77 9.48
C SER A 145 1.33 -7.29 9.84
N CYS A 146 0.82 -6.89 11.00
CA CYS A 146 1.00 -5.54 11.52
C CYS A 146 2.49 -5.14 11.53
N ASN A 147 3.37 -6.07 11.92
CA ASN A 147 4.82 -5.84 11.99
C ASN A 147 5.49 -5.70 10.63
N THR A 148 4.86 -6.17 9.56
CA THR A 148 5.37 -5.93 8.20
C THR A 148 5.39 -4.44 7.92
N CYS A 149 4.29 -3.75 8.19
CA CYS A 149 4.11 -2.32 7.89
C CYS A 149 4.50 -1.39 9.04
N HIS A 150 4.35 -1.82 10.29
CA HIS A 150 4.60 -1.01 11.47
C HIS A 150 5.84 -1.48 12.24
N ASN A 151 6.51 -0.53 12.87
CA ASN A 151 7.66 -0.74 13.74
C ASN A 151 7.58 0.22 14.95
N SER A 152 8.67 0.91 15.26
CA SER A 152 8.76 1.97 16.24
C SER A 152 8.64 3.34 15.57
N HIS A 153 8.13 4.31 16.32
CA HIS A 153 8.22 5.72 15.93
C HIS A 153 9.68 6.12 15.67
N SER A 154 9.87 6.87 14.59
CA SER A 154 11.09 7.58 14.22
C SER A 154 11.27 8.86 15.05
N SER A 155 10.15 9.49 15.44
CA SER A 155 10.12 10.66 16.33
C SER A 155 8.93 10.60 17.29
N PHE A 156 9.05 11.29 18.43
CA PHE A 156 7.94 11.55 19.36
C PHE A 156 7.55 13.04 19.39
N ASP A 157 8.18 13.88 18.57
CA ASP A 157 7.82 15.29 18.36
C ASP A 157 6.91 15.40 17.13
N PHE A 158 5.66 14.94 17.29
CA PHE A 158 4.73 14.87 16.17
C PHE A 158 4.24 16.24 15.67
N ASP A 159 4.36 17.28 16.50
CA ASP A 159 4.00 18.66 16.11
C ASP A 159 5.01 19.22 15.10
N THR A 160 6.29 18.87 15.25
CA THR A 160 7.37 19.34 14.37
C THR A 160 7.61 18.38 13.21
N ASP A 161 7.67 17.08 13.50
CA ASP A 161 8.11 16.06 12.54
C ASP A 161 6.93 15.40 11.80
N GLY A 162 5.71 15.64 12.26
CA GLY A 162 4.49 15.03 11.74
C GLY A 162 4.25 13.62 12.29
N GLN A 163 3.05 13.10 12.00
CA GLN A 163 2.68 11.73 12.36
C GLN A 163 3.34 10.73 11.42
N ASP A 164 4.25 9.90 11.95
CA ASP A 164 4.87 8.80 11.21
C ASP A 164 4.06 7.49 11.27
N PHE A 165 3.06 7.42 12.17
CA PHE A 165 2.23 6.24 12.46
C PHE A 165 3.04 4.96 12.75
N ALA A 166 4.28 5.14 13.21
CA ALA A 166 5.28 4.09 13.34
C ALA A 166 5.42 3.23 12.06
N LEU A 167 5.23 3.82 10.88
CA LEU A 167 5.38 3.12 9.60
C LEU A 167 6.84 2.73 9.39
N ARG A 168 7.05 1.51 8.88
CA ARG A 168 8.37 0.96 8.58
C ARG A 168 9.01 1.67 7.39
N ASN A 169 8.21 2.06 6.40
CA ASN A 169 8.70 2.85 5.28
C ASN A 169 7.71 3.98 4.94
N PHE A 170 8.17 5.21 5.01
CA PHE A 170 7.50 6.38 4.44
C PHE A 170 8.48 7.22 3.60
N ASP A 171 9.70 6.72 3.37
CA ASP A 171 10.69 7.34 2.52
C ASP A 171 10.32 7.17 1.03
N PRO A 172 10.79 8.07 0.14
CA PRO A 172 10.57 7.94 -1.30
C PRO A 172 10.98 6.57 -1.84
N VAL A 173 10.16 6.02 -2.73
CA VAL A 173 10.34 4.66 -3.29
C VAL A 173 11.03 4.75 -4.63
N THR A 174 12.24 4.18 -4.74
CA THR A 174 12.87 3.89 -6.04
C THR A 174 12.23 2.66 -6.66
N LEU A 175 11.72 2.81 -7.88
CA LEU A 175 10.93 1.78 -8.54
C LEU A 175 11.80 0.64 -9.06
N ILE A 176 11.33 -0.59 -8.83
CA ILE A 176 12.01 -1.83 -9.21
C ILE A 176 12.09 -1.97 -10.72
N ILE A 177 11.10 -1.44 -11.46
CA ILE A 177 10.99 -1.62 -12.91
C ILE A 177 12.22 -1.09 -13.68
N ASP A 178 12.83 0.00 -13.22
CA ASP A 178 14.00 0.61 -13.85
C ASP A 178 15.18 0.86 -12.89
N GLY A 179 14.96 0.73 -11.58
CA GLY A 179 15.97 0.93 -10.55
C GLY A 179 16.44 2.37 -10.39
N VAL A 180 15.78 3.35 -11.01
CA VAL A 180 16.24 4.75 -11.04
C VAL A 180 15.13 5.77 -10.87
N THR A 181 13.90 5.48 -11.27
CA THR A 181 12.78 6.41 -11.08
C THR A 181 12.32 6.35 -9.64
N THR A 182 12.31 7.48 -8.95
CA THR A 182 11.84 7.60 -7.56
C THR A 182 10.51 8.34 -7.50
N ILE A 183 9.55 7.80 -6.76
CA ILE A 183 8.26 8.42 -6.46
C ILE A 183 8.15 8.72 -4.96
N ASP A 184 7.45 9.79 -4.62
CA ASP A 184 7.18 10.15 -3.23
C ASP A 184 5.70 10.52 -3.04
N MET A 185 5.00 9.65 -2.32
CA MET A 185 3.58 9.70 -1.98
C MET A 185 3.37 9.82 -0.46
N GLY A 186 4.39 10.25 0.30
CA GLY A 186 4.35 10.37 1.75
C GLY A 186 4.11 9.03 2.44
N THR A 187 3.16 8.96 3.38
CA THR A 187 2.82 7.71 4.09
C THR A 187 2.36 6.59 3.17
N SER A 188 1.88 6.90 1.96
CA SER A 188 1.51 5.89 0.96
C SER A 188 2.74 5.23 0.29
N ASN A 189 3.96 5.71 0.54
CA ASN A 189 5.20 5.05 0.13
C ASN A 189 5.28 3.61 0.70
N ASN A 190 4.72 3.38 1.89
CA ASN A 190 4.61 2.05 2.47
C ASN A 190 3.85 1.08 1.54
N CYS A 191 2.79 1.56 0.88
CA CYS A 191 2.01 0.81 -0.10
C CYS A 191 2.76 0.68 -1.44
N ALA A 192 3.31 1.79 -1.94
CA ALA A 192 4.00 1.86 -3.24
C ALA A 192 5.26 0.99 -3.29
N THR A 193 5.85 0.68 -2.13
CA THR A 193 7.00 -0.24 -2.02
C THR A 193 6.71 -1.61 -2.64
N CYS A 194 5.49 -2.14 -2.45
CA CYS A 194 5.06 -3.43 -2.98
C CYS A 194 4.16 -3.30 -4.21
N HIS A 195 3.26 -2.30 -4.22
CA HIS A 195 2.31 -2.05 -5.30
C HIS A 195 2.95 -1.27 -6.44
N GLN A 196 4.03 -1.83 -6.98
CA GLN A 196 4.78 -1.33 -8.11
C GLN A 196 5.16 -2.48 -9.06
N PRO A 197 5.33 -2.20 -10.36
CA PRO A 197 5.68 -3.25 -11.31
C PRO A 197 7.15 -3.65 -11.16
N ARG A 198 7.45 -4.91 -11.52
CA ARG A 198 8.82 -5.43 -11.50
C ARG A 198 9.51 -5.18 -12.84
N GLN A 199 10.83 -5.33 -12.82
CA GLN A 199 11.67 -5.18 -14.00
C GLN A 199 11.25 -6.12 -15.12
N VAL A 200 10.88 -5.52 -16.24
CA VAL A 200 10.58 -6.17 -17.52
C VAL A 200 10.98 -5.21 -18.64
N ASP A 201 11.24 -5.72 -19.84
CA ASP A 201 11.58 -4.88 -20.99
C ASP A 201 10.37 -4.03 -21.41
N PHE A 202 10.44 -2.73 -21.13
CA PHE A 202 9.41 -1.76 -21.50
C PHE A 202 9.45 -1.47 -23.01
N PRO A 203 8.31 -1.51 -23.73
CA PRO A 203 8.30 -1.33 -25.18
C PRO A 203 8.54 0.14 -25.57
N ALA A 204 9.71 0.43 -26.12
CA ALA A 204 10.13 1.77 -26.54
C ALA A 204 9.34 2.35 -27.75
N GLY A 205 8.55 1.53 -28.45
CA GLY A 205 7.59 2.00 -29.46
C GLY A 205 8.13 2.30 -30.86
N ILE A 206 9.38 1.95 -31.14
CA ILE A 206 10.03 2.23 -32.44
C ILE A 206 10.32 0.96 -33.27
N GLU A 207 10.33 -0.21 -32.62
CA GLU A 207 10.65 -1.50 -33.23
C GLU A 207 9.55 -2.51 -32.92
N ASP A 208 9.50 -3.58 -33.71
CA ASP A 208 8.65 -4.73 -33.43
C ASP A 208 8.97 -5.29 -32.04
N VAL A 209 7.93 -5.61 -31.28
CA VAL A 209 8.03 -6.08 -29.90
C VAL A 209 7.98 -7.61 -29.90
N THR A 210 8.98 -8.23 -29.29
CA THR A 210 8.99 -9.69 -29.08
C THR A 210 8.41 -10.01 -27.71
N ILE A 211 7.21 -10.58 -27.71
CA ILE A 211 6.54 -11.09 -26.52
C ILE A 211 6.98 -12.54 -26.30
N THR A 212 7.65 -12.81 -25.17
CA THR A 212 8.22 -14.13 -24.85
C THR A 212 7.44 -14.88 -23.78
N SER A 213 6.54 -14.20 -23.07
CA SER A 213 5.83 -14.72 -21.90
C SER A 213 4.32 -14.55 -22.07
N SER A 214 3.55 -15.46 -21.48
CA SER A 214 2.09 -15.31 -21.34
C SER A 214 1.67 -14.28 -20.29
N ARG A 215 2.66 -13.64 -19.65
CA ARG A 215 2.50 -12.61 -18.64
C ARG A 215 3.25 -11.33 -19.00
N TYR A 216 3.36 -11.04 -20.29
CA TYR A 216 3.96 -9.79 -20.75
C TYR A 216 3.15 -8.58 -20.26
N GLY A 217 3.84 -7.47 -20.00
CA GLY A 217 3.29 -6.30 -19.33
C GLY A 217 3.99 -6.00 -17.99
N PRO A 218 3.62 -4.91 -17.31
CA PRO A 218 4.19 -4.51 -16.03
C PRO A 218 3.73 -5.47 -14.92
N HIS A 219 4.47 -6.58 -14.79
CA HIS A 219 4.13 -7.69 -13.91
C HIS A 219 4.81 -7.53 -12.54
N HIS A 220 4.09 -7.51 -11.41
CA HIS A 220 2.66 -7.32 -11.20
C HIS A 220 2.50 -6.05 -10.37
N GLY A 221 1.27 -5.54 -10.24
CA GLY A 221 0.96 -4.44 -9.33
C GLY A 221 1.37 -3.05 -9.84
N PRO A 222 0.94 -2.60 -11.02
CA PRO A 222 1.31 -1.29 -11.55
C PRO A 222 0.61 -0.11 -10.85
N GLN A 223 -0.05 -0.32 -9.70
CA GLN A 223 -0.93 0.69 -9.09
C GLN A 223 -0.20 2.02 -8.83
N SER A 224 0.96 1.99 -8.18
CA SER A 224 1.73 3.22 -7.93
C SER A 224 2.13 3.93 -9.22
N THR A 225 2.53 3.18 -10.25
CA THR A 225 2.92 3.76 -11.55
C THR A 225 1.73 4.33 -12.33
N VAL A 226 0.54 3.72 -12.21
CA VAL A 226 -0.69 4.26 -12.81
C VAL A 226 -1.12 5.54 -12.08
N VAL A 227 -1.15 5.53 -10.74
CA VAL A 227 -1.43 6.73 -9.93
C VAL A 227 -0.47 7.87 -10.30
N GLU A 228 0.82 7.56 -10.42
CA GLU A 228 1.85 8.53 -10.83
C GLU A 228 1.74 8.95 -12.30
N GLY A 229 1.14 8.14 -13.17
CA GLY A 229 1.00 8.43 -14.60
C GLY A 229 2.24 8.11 -15.43
N ILE A 230 2.93 7.02 -15.11
CA ILE A 230 4.18 6.57 -15.74
C ILE A 230 4.13 5.07 -16.07
N PHE A 231 5.09 4.61 -16.87
CA PHE A 231 5.28 3.20 -17.26
C PHE A 231 4.08 2.52 -17.96
N GLY A 232 3.10 3.29 -18.45
CA GLY A 232 2.30 2.92 -19.61
C GLY A 232 3.04 3.28 -20.90
N ALA A 233 2.81 2.53 -21.98
CA ALA A 233 3.36 2.81 -23.30
C ALA A 233 2.61 3.99 -23.93
N ASN A 234 3.25 5.16 -24.01
CA ASN A 234 2.65 6.33 -24.62
C ASN A 234 2.62 6.17 -26.15
N ILE A 235 1.42 6.00 -26.70
CA ILE A 235 1.14 5.89 -28.13
C ILE A 235 0.57 7.23 -28.61
N ALA A 236 1.05 7.73 -29.76
CA ALA A 236 0.50 8.94 -30.34
C ALA A 236 -0.97 8.71 -30.76
N GLY A 237 -1.86 9.62 -30.37
CA GLY A 237 -3.28 9.54 -30.68
C GLY A 237 -4.01 10.85 -30.36
N SER A 238 -5.34 10.81 -30.40
CA SER A 238 -6.20 11.99 -30.24
C SER A 238 -6.28 12.52 -28.80
N VAL A 239 -5.93 11.69 -27.81
CA VAL A 239 -6.00 12.06 -26.39
C VAL A 239 -4.61 12.36 -25.86
N GLY A 240 -4.43 13.57 -25.30
CA GLY A 240 -3.19 13.96 -24.64
C GLY A 240 -2.99 13.26 -23.30
N TYR A 241 -1.76 12.84 -23.02
CA TYR A 241 -1.39 12.31 -21.70
C TYR A 241 -1.29 13.45 -20.67
N PRO A 242 -1.86 13.30 -19.46
CA PRO A 242 -1.61 14.20 -18.35
C PRO A 242 -0.12 14.27 -17.98
N GLY A 243 0.27 15.30 -17.22
CA GLY A 243 1.61 15.38 -16.67
C GLY A 243 1.88 14.28 -15.64
N VAL A 244 3.14 13.87 -15.53
CA VAL A 244 3.59 12.94 -14.49
C VAL A 244 3.33 13.54 -13.11
N GLY A 245 2.75 12.75 -12.21
CA GLY A 245 2.45 13.14 -10.84
C GLY A 245 1.32 14.17 -10.71
N THR A 246 0.64 14.55 -11.80
CA THR A 246 -0.36 15.65 -11.76
C THR A 246 -1.78 15.19 -11.47
N SER A 247 -2.04 13.89 -11.34
CA SER A 247 -3.37 13.39 -11.00
C SER A 247 -3.84 13.97 -9.66
N THR A 248 -5.09 14.41 -9.56
CA THR A 248 -5.65 14.86 -8.27
C THR A 248 -5.67 13.73 -7.25
N HIS A 249 -5.90 12.48 -7.70
CA HIS A 249 -5.81 11.31 -6.82
C HIS A 249 -4.38 11.07 -6.32
N ARG A 250 -3.36 11.58 -7.00
CA ARG A 250 -1.96 11.52 -6.58
C ARG A 250 -1.54 12.69 -5.68
N THR A 251 -2.03 13.90 -5.95
CA THR A 251 -1.60 15.13 -5.25
C THR A 251 -2.46 15.49 -4.05
N GLY A 252 -3.70 15.02 -3.97
CA GLY A 252 -4.66 15.39 -2.93
C GLY A 252 -5.24 14.24 -2.09
N ALA A 253 -4.95 12.98 -2.41
CA ALA A 253 -5.49 11.81 -1.70
C ALA A 253 -4.43 10.72 -1.48
N SER A 254 -3.82 10.21 -2.56
CA SER A 254 -2.96 9.02 -2.53
C SER A 254 -3.69 7.75 -2.03
N CYS A 255 -2.95 6.68 -1.76
CA CYS A 255 -3.52 5.36 -1.46
C CYS A 255 -4.37 5.36 -0.18
N VAL A 256 -3.84 5.93 0.91
CA VAL A 256 -4.45 5.84 2.25
C VAL A 256 -5.77 6.61 2.35
N SER A 257 -5.95 7.70 1.60
CA SER A 257 -7.19 8.49 1.66
C SER A 257 -8.41 7.77 1.12
N CYS A 258 -8.24 6.79 0.23
CA CYS A 258 -9.35 5.98 -0.28
C CYS A 258 -9.41 4.61 0.37
N HIS A 259 -8.26 3.92 0.45
CA HIS A 259 -8.21 2.53 0.93
C HIS A 259 -8.27 2.41 2.45
N MET A 260 -7.86 3.44 3.19
CA MET A 260 -7.88 3.45 4.65
C MET A 260 -8.87 4.48 5.22
N GLY A 261 -9.92 4.79 4.45
CA GLY A 261 -11.01 5.66 4.88
C GLY A 261 -11.79 5.10 6.07
N GLU A 262 -12.64 5.95 6.66
CA GLU A 262 -13.59 5.50 7.67
C GLU A 262 -14.55 4.46 7.07
N THR A 263 -14.72 3.35 7.78
CA THR A 263 -15.61 2.27 7.35
C THR A 263 -17.07 2.72 7.30
N THR A 264 -17.82 2.23 6.32
CA THR A 264 -19.26 2.47 6.20
C THR A 264 -20.10 1.45 6.97
N ASP A 265 -19.65 0.19 7.05
CA ASP A 265 -20.39 -0.92 7.67
C ASP A 265 -19.53 -1.93 8.45
N GLY A 266 -18.24 -1.66 8.61
CA GLY A 266 -17.25 -2.53 9.24
C GLY A 266 -16.58 -3.52 8.29
N THR A 267 -16.90 -3.51 6.99
CA THR A 267 -16.34 -4.43 5.99
C THR A 267 -15.39 -3.79 4.97
N ASP A 268 -15.27 -2.46 5.00
CA ASP A 268 -14.45 -1.65 4.12
C ASP A 268 -13.55 -0.67 4.91
N GLY A 269 -12.66 0.04 4.21
CA GLY A 269 -11.80 1.06 4.80
C GLY A 269 -10.82 0.52 5.84
N LEU A 270 -10.28 1.42 6.67
CA LEU A 270 -9.34 1.09 7.73
C LEU A 270 -8.22 0.16 7.22
N HIS A 271 -8.01 -0.99 7.88
CA HIS A 271 -6.99 -1.96 7.48
C HIS A 271 -7.56 -3.13 6.66
N SER A 272 -8.80 -3.04 6.19
CA SER A 272 -9.29 -3.93 5.12
C SER A 272 -8.67 -3.58 3.77
N TRP A 273 -8.28 -2.30 3.61
CA TRP A 273 -7.80 -1.68 2.37
C TRP A 273 -8.79 -1.75 1.20
N HIS A 274 -10.06 -2.07 1.46
CA HIS A 274 -11.12 -1.88 0.49
C HIS A 274 -11.54 -0.41 0.47
N PRO A 275 -11.56 0.27 -0.70
CA PRO A 275 -12.02 1.64 -0.77
C PRO A 275 -13.45 1.79 -0.28
N THR A 276 -13.73 2.91 0.38
CA THR A 276 -15.05 3.22 0.93
C THR A 276 -15.76 4.28 0.10
N GLU A 277 -17.08 4.18 -0.06
CA GLU A 277 -17.85 5.13 -0.86
C GLU A 277 -17.78 6.57 -0.29
N ASN A 278 -17.78 6.71 1.04
CA ASN A 278 -17.72 8.01 1.71
C ASN A 278 -16.43 8.80 1.37
N THR A 279 -15.29 8.14 1.14
CA THR A 279 -14.04 8.82 0.76
C THR A 279 -14.14 9.49 -0.60
N CYS A 280 -14.87 8.88 -1.54
CA CYS A 280 -15.15 9.46 -2.85
C CYS A 280 -16.02 10.71 -2.70
N LEU A 281 -17.07 10.64 -1.87
CA LEU A 281 -18.06 11.69 -1.70
C LEU A 281 -17.51 12.96 -1.04
N ASN A 282 -16.36 12.88 -0.34
CA ASN A 282 -15.67 14.05 0.20
C ASN A 282 -15.24 15.05 -0.88
N CYS A 283 -14.92 14.57 -2.08
CA CYS A 283 -14.47 15.39 -3.21
C CYS A 283 -15.48 15.38 -4.38
N HIS A 284 -16.15 14.26 -4.61
CA HIS A 284 -17.05 14.03 -5.75
C HIS A 284 -18.52 14.25 -5.41
N VAL A 285 -18.84 15.39 -4.79
CA VAL A 285 -20.22 15.74 -4.39
C VAL A 285 -21.20 15.85 -5.56
N ASN A 286 -20.69 16.00 -6.79
CA ASN A 286 -21.48 16.12 -8.02
C ASN A 286 -21.48 14.85 -8.88
N GLY A 287 -21.07 13.71 -8.31
CA GLY A 287 -20.98 12.42 -9.00
C GLY A 287 -19.62 12.13 -9.63
N ALA A 288 -19.52 10.96 -10.27
CA ALA A 288 -18.29 10.46 -10.86
C ALA A 288 -17.82 11.35 -12.04
N PRO A 289 -16.49 11.59 -12.18
CA PRO A 289 -15.94 12.35 -13.30
C PRO A 289 -16.25 11.70 -14.66
N THR A 290 -16.33 12.51 -15.72
CA THR A 290 -16.57 12.01 -17.08
C THR A 290 -15.39 11.22 -17.65
N GLU A 291 -14.21 11.38 -17.08
CA GLU A 291 -12.96 10.75 -17.49
C GLU A 291 -12.96 9.24 -17.28
N VAL A 292 -13.73 8.73 -16.31
CA VAL A 292 -13.93 7.29 -16.10
C VAL A 292 -15.08 6.72 -16.92
N SER A 293 -15.86 7.58 -17.60
CA SER A 293 -16.98 7.13 -18.43
C SER A 293 -16.47 6.42 -19.69
N GLY A 294 -17.10 5.30 -20.05
CA GLY A 294 -16.73 4.52 -21.23
C GLY A 294 -15.53 3.60 -21.04
N TYR A 295 -14.87 3.59 -19.87
CA TYR A 295 -13.70 2.75 -19.60
C TYR A 295 -13.95 1.27 -19.94
N ALA A 296 -15.06 0.69 -19.47
CA ALA A 296 -15.36 -0.72 -19.69
C ALA A 296 -15.56 -1.07 -21.18
N GLU A 297 -16.21 -0.17 -21.93
CA GLU A 297 -16.44 -0.35 -23.37
C GLU A 297 -15.13 -0.22 -24.15
N ASP A 298 -14.30 0.79 -23.84
CA ASP A 298 -13.00 0.98 -24.46
C ASP A 298 -12.03 -0.16 -24.10
N PHE A 299 -12.03 -0.62 -22.85
CA PHE A 299 -11.20 -1.73 -22.41
C PHE A 299 -11.56 -3.04 -23.14
N GLN A 300 -12.86 -3.32 -23.32
CA GLN A 300 -13.32 -4.44 -24.12
C GLN A 300 -12.98 -4.28 -25.61
N THR A 301 -13.13 -3.06 -26.16
CA THR A 301 -12.75 -2.78 -27.56
C THR A 301 -11.27 -3.05 -27.79
N LEU A 302 -10.40 -2.60 -26.87
CA LEU A 302 -8.97 -2.86 -26.94
C LEU A 302 -8.66 -4.35 -26.83
N HIS A 303 -9.32 -5.07 -25.91
CA HIS A 303 -9.20 -6.52 -25.79
C HIS A 303 -9.46 -7.21 -27.14
N ASP A 304 -10.60 -6.92 -27.78
CA ASP A 304 -11.03 -7.58 -29.01
C ASP A 304 -10.07 -7.27 -30.18
N LEU A 305 -9.57 -6.04 -30.27
CA LEU A 305 -8.55 -5.65 -31.25
C LEU A 305 -7.24 -6.43 -31.05
N LEU A 306 -6.81 -6.62 -29.79
CA LEU A 306 -5.58 -7.33 -29.46
C LEU A 306 -5.70 -8.84 -29.66
N VAL A 307 -6.88 -9.42 -29.45
CA VAL A 307 -7.20 -10.80 -29.81
C VAL A 307 -7.18 -10.97 -31.34
N ALA A 308 -7.81 -10.06 -32.08
CA ALA A 308 -7.78 -10.07 -33.55
C ALA A 308 -6.35 -9.93 -34.11
N ALA A 309 -5.50 -9.13 -33.44
CA ALA A 309 -4.08 -8.99 -33.76
C ALA A 309 -3.23 -10.21 -33.33
N GLY A 310 -3.81 -11.17 -32.59
CA GLY A 310 -3.14 -12.39 -32.14
C GLY A 310 -2.19 -12.21 -30.96
N SER A 311 -2.20 -11.05 -30.30
CA SER A 311 -1.32 -10.74 -29.16
C SER A 311 -1.92 -11.14 -27.79
N LEU A 312 -3.23 -11.36 -27.74
CA LEU A 312 -3.98 -11.84 -26.58
C LEU A 312 -4.81 -13.07 -26.93
N THR A 313 -5.03 -13.93 -25.93
CA THR A 313 -6.11 -14.92 -25.94
C THR A 313 -7.42 -14.27 -25.54
N GLU A 314 -8.55 -14.92 -25.86
CA GLU A 314 -9.90 -14.54 -25.37
C GLU A 314 -10.01 -14.46 -23.84
N SER A 315 -9.06 -15.07 -23.12
CA SER A 315 -8.99 -15.06 -21.66
C SER A 315 -8.04 -13.99 -21.11
N GLY A 316 -7.52 -13.07 -21.93
CA GLY A 316 -6.63 -11.98 -21.52
C GLY A 316 -5.16 -12.37 -21.27
N SER A 317 -4.76 -13.61 -21.60
CA SER A 317 -3.35 -14.01 -21.53
C SER A 317 -2.59 -13.54 -22.76
N THR A 318 -1.35 -13.10 -22.60
CA THR A 318 -0.54 -12.69 -23.76
C THR A 318 -0.08 -13.91 -24.55
N VAL A 319 0.01 -13.76 -25.87
CA VAL A 319 0.44 -14.81 -26.79
C VAL A 319 1.88 -14.53 -27.21
N PRO A 320 2.82 -15.47 -26.99
CA PRO A 320 4.20 -15.30 -27.45
C PRO A 320 4.28 -15.14 -28.97
N GLY A 321 5.08 -14.19 -29.42
CA GLY A 321 5.22 -13.82 -30.83
C GLY A 321 5.96 -12.51 -31.02
N THR A 322 6.23 -12.15 -32.28
CA THR A 322 6.75 -10.84 -32.66
C THR A 322 5.61 -10.04 -33.29
N PHE A 323 5.33 -8.87 -32.73
CA PHE A 323 4.24 -8.01 -33.13
C PHE A 323 4.77 -6.63 -33.49
N SER A 324 4.00 -5.87 -34.28
CA SER A 324 4.35 -4.47 -34.57
C SER A 324 4.49 -3.67 -33.27
N ALA A 325 5.27 -2.58 -33.33
CA ALA A 325 5.42 -1.65 -32.20
C ALA A 325 4.05 -1.26 -31.59
N ALA A 326 3.08 -0.90 -32.44
CA ALA A 326 1.74 -0.50 -32.02
C ALA A 326 1.01 -1.62 -31.26
N VAL A 327 1.03 -2.85 -31.78
CA VAL A 327 0.40 -4.00 -31.10
C VAL A 327 1.10 -4.28 -29.77
N GLY A 328 2.43 -4.34 -29.74
CA GLY A 328 3.17 -4.62 -28.50
C GLY A 328 2.98 -3.56 -27.41
N GLN A 329 2.89 -2.28 -27.78
CA GLN A 329 2.59 -1.19 -26.84
C GLN A 329 1.12 -1.23 -26.38
N ALA A 330 0.18 -1.50 -27.28
CA ALA A 330 -1.22 -1.63 -26.95
C ALA A 330 -1.48 -2.84 -26.02
N THR A 331 -0.81 -3.98 -26.26
CA THR A 331 -0.83 -5.12 -25.34
C THR A 331 -0.27 -4.73 -23.97
N TRP A 332 0.84 -4.00 -23.93
CA TRP A 332 1.41 -3.52 -22.66
C TRP A 332 0.41 -2.63 -21.89
N ASN A 333 -0.24 -1.69 -22.58
CA ASN A 333 -1.23 -0.80 -21.99
C ASN A 333 -2.45 -1.55 -21.46
N TYR A 334 -2.97 -2.50 -22.24
CA TYR A 334 -4.06 -3.38 -21.81
C TYR A 334 -3.66 -4.11 -20.51
N LYS A 335 -2.48 -4.73 -20.46
CA LYS A 335 -2.00 -5.46 -19.28
C LYS A 335 -1.72 -4.55 -18.09
N THR A 336 -1.25 -3.32 -18.31
CA THR A 336 -1.09 -2.30 -17.27
C THR A 336 -2.43 -2.01 -16.60
N LEU A 337 -3.47 -1.74 -17.39
CA LEU A 337 -4.79 -1.38 -16.90
C LEU A 337 -5.56 -2.56 -16.31
N GLU A 338 -5.33 -3.77 -16.83
CA GLU A 338 -5.89 -5.01 -16.27
C GLU A 338 -5.31 -5.31 -14.88
N GLU A 339 -3.99 -5.22 -14.73
CA GLU A 339 -3.28 -5.53 -13.48
C GLU A 339 -3.42 -4.41 -12.44
N ASP A 340 -3.73 -3.19 -12.86
CA ASP A 340 -4.05 -2.06 -11.98
C ASP A 340 -5.33 -2.31 -11.17
N LYS A 341 -6.33 -2.96 -11.77
CA LYS A 341 -7.62 -3.37 -11.16
C LYS A 341 -8.48 -2.22 -10.60
N SER A 342 -8.14 -0.96 -10.87
CA SER A 342 -8.94 0.20 -10.44
C SER A 342 -10.02 0.62 -11.43
N ASN A 343 -10.10 -0.03 -12.60
CA ASN A 343 -10.93 0.41 -13.72
C ASN A 343 -10.66 1.87 -14.13
N GLY A 344 -9.38 2.26 -14.10
CA GLY A 344 -8.91 3.61 -14.43
C GLY A 344 -9.07 4.65 -13.33
N ILE A 345 -9.63 4.30 -12.17
CA ILE A 345 -9.85 5.24 -11.05
C ILE A 345 -8.54 5.80 -10.52
N HIS A 346 -7.45 5.02 -10.46
CA HIS A 346 -6.17 5.50 -9.94
C HIS A 346 -5.64 6.74 -10.68
N ASN A 347 -5.85 6.81 -12.00
CA ASN A 347 -5.54 7.99 -12.81
C ASN A 347 -6.43 8.06 -14.06
N PRO A 348 -7.63 8.67 -13.96
CA PRO A 348 -8.64 8.62 -15.02
C PRO A 348 -8.16 9.20 -16.35
N GLY A 349 -7.47 10.35 -16.30
CA GLY A 349 -6.93 10.99 -17.49
C GLY A 349 -5.86 10.15 -18.18
N TYR A 350 -4.96 9.54 -17.41
CA TYR A 350 -3.90 8.70 -17.96
C TYR A 350 -4.46 7.39 -18.52
N ALA A 351 -5.34 6.71 -17.78
CA ALA A 351 -5.98 5.48 -18.23
C ALA A 351 -6.79 5.67 -19.52
N LYS A 352 -7.55 6.78 -19.61
CA LYS A 352 -8.28 7.15 -20.82
C LYS A 352 -7.35 7.37 -22.01
N ALA A 353 -6.23 8.07 -21.83
CA ALA A 353 -5.25 8.30 -22.88
C ALA A 353 -4.61 6.98 -23.35
N LEU A 354 -4.24 6.09 -22.40
CA LEU A 354 -3.71 4.76 -22.74
C LEU A 354 -4.73 3.94 -23.55
N LEU A 355 -6.00 3.91 -23.16
CA LEU A 355 -7.04 3.18 -23.89
C LEU A 355 -7.29 3.74 -25.29
N LYS A 356 -7.66 5.03 -25.38
CA LYS A 356 -8.07 5.64 -26.65
C LYS A 356 -6.96 5.62 -27.68
N ASN A 357 -5.74 5.98 -27.30
CA ASN A 357 -4.62 6.00 -28.24
C ASN A 357 -4.19 4.57 -28.64
N SER A 358 -4.33 3.58 -27.76
CA SER A 358 -4.09 2.17 -28.13
C SER A 358 -5.12 1.66 -29.13
N ILE A 359 -6.40 1.98 -28.92
CA ILE A 359 -7.49 1.61 -29.85
C ILE A 359 -7.26 2.25 -31.22
N GLU A 360 -6.98 3.56 -31.26
CA GLU A 360 -6.74 4.30 -32.49
C GLU A 360 -5.55 3.76 -33.29
N ALA A 361 -4.50 3.31 -32.61
CA ALA A 361 -3.32 2.75 -33.27
C ALA A 361 -3.54 1.35 -33.87
N LEU A 362 -4.64 0.67 -33.51
CA LEU A 362 -4.99 -0.67 -34.00
C LEU A 362 -6.14 -0.68 -35.03
N GLN A 363 -6.72 0.48 -35.35
CA GLN A 363 -7.80 0.65 -36.32
C GLN A 363 -7.29 1.18 -37.66
#